data_AF-W2FM23-F1
#
_entry.id   AF-W2FM23-F1
#
_cell.length_a   1.000
_cell.length_b   1.000
_cell.length_c   1.000
_cell.angle_alpha   90.00
_cell.angle_beta   90.00
_cell.angle_gamma   90.00
#
_symmetry.space_group_name_H-M   'P 1'
#
loop_
_entity.id
_entity.type
_entity.pdbx_description
1 polymer ?
#
loop_
_entity_poly.entity_id
_entity_poly.type
_entity_poly.pdbx_seq_one_letter_code
_entity_poly.pdbx_strand_id
1 'polypeptide(L)'
;MRVTTTRARVFQASLAGTLKKNATTITLHVDYLSLHQVQVLDRQITIDHDVTEPIWTKREITQVRNKYQCTCCNQFVTGWICPHVLACLALLEKFPLSTTTQHLPVRKPPRRPRKIPRPLVRDDTTTAFFEVDNLIELLLSKPSRLLKFPVLIEKETTKENVPGVVSTWLNQNGVYKWNVTLSDGSTRLLECQELADAIHFANTTGMVPQ
;
A
#
# COMPACT_ATOMS: atom_id res chain seq x y z
N MET A 1 15.15 8.45 -23.86
CA MET A 1 14.74 9.67 -24.61
C MET A 1 15.58 10.83 -24.10
N ARG A 2 16.27 11.58 -24.99
CA ARG A 2 17.19 12.65 -24.57
C ARG A 2 16.42 13.91 -24.20
N VAL A 3 16.88 14.62 -23.17
CA VAL A 3 16.37 15.95 -22.82
C VAL A 3 17.10 16.96 -23.72
N THR A 4 16.35 17.73 -24.51
CA THR A 4 16.89 18.79 -25.38
C THR A 4 16.38 20.15 -24.92
N THR A 5 17.11 21.22 -25.23
CA THR A 5 16.75 22.60 -24.85
C THR A 5 15.35 22.97 -25.36
N THR A 6 15.04 22.62 -26.60
CA THR A 6 13.72 22.87 -27.21
C THR A 6 12.60 22.17 -26.43
N ARG A 7 12.81 20.91 -26.06
CA ARG A 7 11.82 20.12 -25.31
C ARG A 7 11.64 20.63 -23.88
N ALA A 8 12.73 20.99 -23.22
CA ALA A 8 12.69 21.62 -21.90
C ALA A 8 11.90 22.94 -21.93
N ARG A 9 12.08 23.78 -22.96
CA ARG A 9 11.33 25.05 -23.12
C ARG A 9 9.83 24.81 -23.28
N VAL A 10 9.45 23.84 -24.11
CA VAL A 10 8.03 23.45 -24.31
C VAL A 10 7.41 22.98 -23.00
N PHE A 11 8.12 22.14 -22.25
CA PHE A 11 7.67 21.67 -20.95
C PHE A 11 7.52 22.81 -19.93
N GLN A 12 8.49 23.71 -19.84
CA GLN A 12 8.41 24.88 -18.94
C GLN A 12 7.21 25.77 -19.28
N ALA A 13 6.95 26.02 -20.57
CA ALA A 13 5.77 26.77 -21.00
C ALA A 13 4.46 26.06 -20.61
N SER A 14 4.42 24.73 -20.61
CA SER A 14 3.24 23.99 -20.15
C SER A 14 2.97 24.12 -18.65
N LEU A 15 4.01 24.27 -17.82
CA LEU A 15 3.84 24.54 -16.40
C LEU A 15 3.21 25.92 -16.15
N ALA A 16 3.41 26.87 -17.08
CA ALA A 16 2.75 28.16 -17.11
C ALA A 16 1.38 28.14 -17.83
N GLY A 17 0.83 26.96 -18.15
CA GLY A 17 -0.48 26.80 -18.78
C GLY A 17 -0.48 26.91 -20.31
N THR A 18 0.68 27.02 -20.96
CA THR A 18 0.76 27.15 -22.42
C THR A 18 1.03 25.80 -23.08
N LEU A 19 0.04 25.26 -23.79
CA LEU A 19 0.14 24.02 -24.56
C LEU A 19 0.24 24.28 -26.07
N LYS A 20 0.81 23.32 -26.81
CA LYS A 20 0.83 23.37 -28.28
C LYS A 20 -0.59 23.25 -28.82
N LYS A 21 -0.97 24.09 -29.79
CA LYS A 21 -2.31 24.09 -30.41
C LYS A 21 -2.70 22.75 -31.04
N ASN A 22 -1.72 21.99 -31.55
CA ASN A 22 -1.95 20.73 -32.28
C ASN A 22 -1.41 19.51 -31.50
N ALA A 23 -1.56 19.50 -30.17
CA ALA A 23 -1.09 18.38 -29.35
C ALA A 23 -1.93 17.11 -29.59
N THR A 24 -1.27 16.03 -29.97
CA THR A 24 -1.82 14.67 -30.04
C THR A 24 -1.44 13.86 -28.80
N THR A 25 -2.11 12.74 -28.53
CA THR A 25 -1.84 11.85 -27.38
C THR A 25 -0.37 11.43 -27.28
N ILE A 26 0.27 11.15 -28.42
CA ILE A 26 1.69 10.78 -28.49
C ILE A 26 2.56 11.97 -28.07
N THR A 27 2.29 13.15 -28.65
CA THR A 27 3.06 14.37 -28.32
C THR A 27 2.84 14.82 -26.88
N LEU A 28 1.64 14.63 -26.32
CA LEU A 28 1.34 14.95 -24.92
C LEU A 28 2.26 14.18 -23.96
N HIS A 29 2.41 12.88 -24.21
CA HIS A 29 3.29 12.06 -23.39
C HIS A 29 4.75 12.52 -23.47
N VAL A 30 5.24 12.81 -24.69
CA VAL A 30 6.64 13.18 -24.94
C VAL A 30 6.97 14.59 -24.44
N ASP A 31 6.09 15.55 -24.69
CA ASP A 31 6.34 16.97 -24.43
C ASP A 31 6.04 17.34 -22.97
N TYR A 32 5.07 16.69 -22.33
CA TYR A 32 4.53 17.15 -21.04
C TYR A 32 4.61 16.11 -19.92
N LEU A 33 4.33 14.83 -20.20
CA LEU A 33 4.20 13.81 -19.13
C LEU A 33 5.50 13.07 -18.80
N SER A 34 6.47 13.08 -19.72
CA SER A 34 7.75 12.36 -19.57
C SER A 34 8.91 13.23 -19.07
N LEU A 35 8.62 14.46 -18.65
CA LEU A 35 9.56 15.37 -18.00
C LEU A 35 9.01 15.81 -16.66
N HIS A 36 9.91 16.01 -15.71
CA HIS A 36 9.60 16.54 -14.39
C HIS A 36 10.58 17.65 -14.03
N GLN A 37 10.08 18.71 -13.43
CA GLN A 37 10.91 19.76 -12.86
C GLN A 37 11.13 19.45 -11.39
N VAL A 38 12.35 19.66 -10.91
CA VAL A 38 12.67 19.72 -9.48
C VAL A 38 13.13 21.13 -9.18
N GLN A 39 12.43 21.81 -8.29
CA GLN A 39 12.76 23.12 -7.78
C GLN A 39 13.51 22.98 -6.46
N VAL A 40 14.52 23.82 -6.24
CA VAL A 40 15.26 23.92 -4.98
C VAL A 40 14.72 25.14 -4.24
N LEU A 41 13.93 24.90 -3.21
CA LEU A 41 13.21 25.93 -2.45
C LEU A 41 14.12 26.62 -1.44
N ASP A 42 14.89 25.84 -0.66
CA ASP A 42 15.79 26.37 0.37
C ASP A 42 17.15 25.68 0.30
N ARG A 43 18.17 26.45 -0.10
CA ARG A 43 19.56 25.96 -0.21
C ARG A 43 20.27 25.83 1.13
N GLN A 44 19.74 26.44 2.20
CA GLN A 44 20.37 26.42 3.53
C GLN A 44 20.13 25.11 4.26
N ILE A 45 19.04 24.40 3.95
CA ILE A 45 18.76 23.08 4.53
C ILE A 45 19.84 22.11 4.06
N THR A 46 20.61 21.55 4.99
CA THR A 46 21.53 20.45 4.72
C THR A 46 20.82 19.12 4.97
N ILE A 47 21.03 18.18 4.06
CA ILE A 47 20.48 16.82 4.16
C ILE A 47 21.67 15.92 4.45
N ASP A 48 21.76 15.51 5.71
CA ASP A 48 22.77 14.57 6.18
C ASP A 48 22.09 13.20 6.32
N HIS A 49 22.27 12.37 5.29
CA HIS A 49 21.73 11.02 5.26
C HIS A 49 22.88 10.03 5.27
N ASP A 50 22.84 9.08 6.20
CA ASP A 50 23.81 7.98 6.23
C ASP A 50 23.64 7.11 4.98
N VAL A 51 24.68 7.10 4.15
CA VAL A 51 24.69 6.39 2.86
C VAL A 51 24.64 4.88 3.00
N THR A 52 24.93 4.35 4.20
CA THR A 52 24.85 2.93 4.53
C THR A 52 23.44 2.50 4.96
N GLU A 53 22.60 3.45 5.37
CA GLU A 53 21.23 3.20 5.81
C GLU A 53 20.24 3.32 4.64
N PRO A 54 19.60 2.22 4.20
CA PRO A 54 18.68 2.28 3.07
C PRO A 54 17.34 2.96 3.41
N ILE A 55 17.05 3.17 4.69
CA ILE A 55 15.79 3.71 5.19
C ILE A 55 15.98 5.17 5.58
N TRP A 56 15.19 6.04 4.97
CA TRP A 56 15.13 7.45 5.33
C TRP A 56 14.19 7.64 6.51
N THR A 57 14.65 8.36 7.52
CA THR A 57 13.84 8.76 8.66
C THR A 57 12.80 9.79 8.24
N LYS A 58 11.70 9.88 8.99
CA LYS A 58 10.65 10.89 8.76
C LYS A 58 11.20 12.33 8.81
N ARG A 59 12.22 12.57 9.64
CA ARG A 59 12.89 13.87 9.76
C ARG A 59 13.63 14.23 8.48
N GLU A 60 14.47 13.33 7.96
CA GLU A 60 15.21 13.55 6.72
C GLU A 60 14.25 13.74 5.54
N ILE A 61 13.19 12.92 5.44
CA ILE A 61 12.16 13.07 4.41
C ILE A 61 11.53 14.46 4.48
N THR A 62 11.24 14.96 5.69
CA THR A 62 10.67 16.29 5.87
C THR A 62 11.65 17.39 5.43
N GLN A 63 12.94 17.27 5.77
CA GLN A 63 13.98 18.20 5.31
C GLN A 63 14.11 18.19 3.79
N VAL A 64 14.11 17.01 3.16
CA VAL A 64 14.13 16.85 1.70
C VAL A 64 12.93 17.54 1.06
N ARG A 65 11.73 17.39 1.63
CA ARG A 65 10.51 18.05 1.13
C ARG A 65 10.54 19.56 1.27
N ASN A 66 11.10 20.07 2.36
CA ASN A 66 11.23 21.51 2.58
C ASN A 66 12.28 22.12 1.64
N LYS A 67 13.30 21.35 1.26
CA LYS A 67 14.35 21.78 0.32
C LYS A 67 13.98 21.61 -1.15
N TYR A 68 13.33 20.52 -1.53
CA TYR A 68 13.09 20.14 -2.92
C TYR A 68 11.62 19.89 -3.24
N GLN A 69 11.14 20.45 -4.35
CA GLN A 69 9.80 20.24 -4.87
C GLN A 69 9.83 19.73 -6.30
N CYS A 70 9.35 18.50 -6.53
CA CYS A 70 9.21 17.90 -7.86
C CYS A 70 7.76 17.92 -8.35
N THR A 71 7.59 18.14 -9.64
CA THR A 71 6.28 18.08 -10.32
C THR A 71 5.80 16.66 -10.62
N CYS A 72 6.50 15.63 -10.16
CA CYS A 72 6.10 14.24 -10.42
C CYS A 72 4.95 13.79 -9.49
N CYS A 73 4.11 12.90 -10.02
CA CYS A 73 2.96 12.35 -9.30
C CYS A 73 3.37 11.70 -7.97
N ASN A 74 4.51 10.99 -7.92
CA ASN A 74 4.93 10.29 -6.72
C ASN A 74 5.13 11.22 -5.52
N GLN A 75 5.87 12.33 -5.70
CA GLN A 75 6.07 13.29 -4.62
C GLN A 75 4.78 14.04 -4.30
N PHE A 76 3.97 14.37 -5.30
CA PHE A 76 2.70 15.07 -5.09
C PHE A 76 1.70 14.24 -4.26
N VAL A 77 1.48 12.98 -4.63
CA VAL A 77 0.48 12.10 -4.00
C VAL A 77 0.97 11.58 -2.65
N THR A 78 2.22 11.13 -2.58
CA THR A 78 2.70 10.39 -1.41
C THR A 78 3.58 11.22 -0.49
N GLY A 79 4.13 12.33 -0.97
CA GLY A 79 5.12 13.13 -0.24
C GLY A 79 6.48 12.45 -0.08
N TRP A 80 6.68 11.24 -0.62
CA TRP A 80 7.94 10.52 -0.51
C TRP A 80 9.00 11.05 -1.49
N ILE A 81 10.26 10.75 -1.17
CA ILE A 81 11.41 11.11 -1.99
C ILE A 81 11.31 10.38 -3.33
N CYS A 82 11.16 11.14 -4.42
CA CYS A 82 11.08 10.58 -5.75
C CYS A 82 12.47 10.43 -6.40
N PRO A 83 12.62 9.60 -7.45
CA PRO A 83 13.88 9.44 -8.16
C PRO A 83 14.44 10.75 -8.73
N HIS A 84 13.58 11.71 -9.10
CA HIS A 84 14.02 13.01 -9.60
C HIS A 84 14.70 13.84 -8.50
N VAL A 85 14.16 13.82 -7.28
CA VAL A 85 14.78 14.51 -6.13
C VAL A 85 16.09 13.84 -5.75
N LEU A 86 16.16 12.50 -5.77
CA LEU A 86 17.42 11.77 -5.57
C LEU A 86 18.48 12.13 -6.63
N ALA A 87 18.08 12.29 -7.89
CA ALA A 87 18.99 12.75 -8.94
C ALA A 87 19.49 14.17 -8.66
N CYS A 88 18.64 15.09 -8.18
CA CYS A 88 19.06 16.42 -7.78
C CYS A 88 20.01 16.41 -6.59
N LEU A 89 19.76 15.58 -5.58
CA LEU A 89 20.68 15.37 -4.45
C LEU A 89 22.06 14.91 -4.92
N ALA A 90 22.12 13.98 -5.88
CA ALA A 90 23.37 13.49 -6.43
C ALA A 90 24.14 14.58 -7.19
N LEU A 91 23.42 15.40 -7.96
CA LEU A 91 24.02 16.46 -8.78
C LEU A 91 24.47 17.68 -7.96
N LEU A 92 23.71 18.06 -6.93
CA LEU A 92 23.92 19.31 -6.20
C LEU A 92 24.62 19.10 -4.85
N GLU A 93 24.30 18.01 -4.14
CA GLU A 93 24.79 17.75 -2.77
C GLU A 93 25.86 16.63 -2.74
N LYS A 94 26.33 16.17 -3.91
CA LYS A 94 27.28 15.06 -4.05
C LYS A 94 26.82 13.76 -3.38
N PHE A 95 25.51 13.53 -3.30
CA PHE A 95 24.95 12.31 -2.73
C PHE A 95 25.46 11.06 -3.51
N PRO A 96 26.11 10.10 -2.85
CA PRO A 96 26.74 8.96 -3.54
C PRO A 96 25.72 7.87 -3.88
N LEU A 97 24.93 8.12 -4.94
CA LEU A 97 23.88 7.20 -5.41
C LEU A 97 24.38 5.77 -5.60
N SER A 98 25.57 5.59 -6.19
CA SER A 98 26.14 4.26 -6.44
C SER A 98 26.30 3.46 -5.15
N THR A 99 26.86 4.09 -4.12
CA THR A 99 27.07 3.45 -2.81
C THR A 99 25.74 3.15 -2.14
N THR A 100 24.84 4.13 -2.06
CA THR A 100 23.52 3.92 -1.45
C THR A 100 22.72 2.81 -2.13
N THR A 101 22.79 2.70 -3.47
CA THR A 101 22.07 1.63 -4.18
C THR A 101 22.60 0.23 -3.89
N GLN A 102 23.86 0.08 -3.49
CA GLN A 102 24.43 -1.22 -3.08
C GLN A 102 23.87 -1.70 -1.74
N HIS A 103 23.51 -0.78 -0.85
CA HIS A 103 22.91 -1.08 0.45
C HIS A 103 21.40 -1.30 0.39
N LEU A 104 20.76 -1.03 -0.75
CA LEU A 104 19.35 -1.36 -0.93
C LEU A 104 19.18 -2.88 -0.91
N PRO A 105 18.25 -3.42 -0.09
CA PRO A 105 18.01 -4.85 -0.07
C PRO A 105 17.61 -5.32 -1.47
N VAL A 106 18.22 -6.41 -1.94
CA VAL A 106 17.83 -7.09 -3.18
C VAL A 106 16.33 -7.31 -3.11
N ARG A 107 15.59 -6.77 -4.09
CA ARG A 107 14.13 -6.83 -4.14
C ARG A 107 13.70 -8.26 -3.83
N LYS A 108 12.91 -8.45 -2.76
CA LYS A 108 12.18 -9.72 -2.60
C LYS A 108 11.47 -9.99 -3.93
N PRO A 109 11.46 -11.23 -4.45
CA PRO A 109 10.74 -11.55 -5.66
C PRO A 109 9.32 -10.98 -5.53
N PRO A 110 8.78 -10.36 -6.58
CA PRO A 110 7.52 -9.63 -6.50
C PRO A 110 6.46 -10.54 -5.87
N ARG A 111 6.13 -10.28 -4.60
CA ARG A 111 4.93 -10.85 -4.01
C ARG A 111 3.78 -10.29 -4.81
N ARG A 112 2.74 -11.12 -5.01
CA ARG A 112 1.52 -10.72 -5.69
C ARG A 112 1.13 -9.30 -5.24
N PRO A 113 1.07 -8.32 -6.15
CA PRO A 113 0.64 -6.97 -5.81
C PRO A 113 -0.68 -7.06 -5.04
N ARG A 114 -0.79 -6.34 -3.92
CA ARG A 114 -2.10 -6.19 -3.27
C ARG A 114 -3.04 -5.63 -4.33
N LYS A 115 -4.23 -6.21 -4.45
CA LYS A 115 -5.25 -5.66 -5.36
C LYS A 115 -5.49 -4.22 -4.91
N ILE A 116 -5.17 -3.28 -5.80
CA ILE A 116 -5.49 -1.88 -5.59
C ILE A 116 -7.02 -1.80 -5.50
N PRO A 117 -7.60 -1.20 -4.44
CA PRO A 117 -9.03 -0.97 -4.36
C PRO A 117 -9.53 -0.24 -5.60
N ARG A 118 -10.77 -0.51 -6.02
CA ARG A 118 -11.34 0.18 -7.19
C ARG A 118 -11.40 1.70 -6.89
N PRO A 119 -11.28 2.57 -7.91
CA PRO A 119 -11.22 4.03 -7.73
C PRO A 119 -12.38 4.69 -6.98
N LEU A 120 -13.46 3.95 -6.71
CA LEU A 120 -14.67 4.41 -6.02
C LEU A 120 -14.76 3.95 -4.56
N VAL A 121 -13.81 3.16 -4.09
CA VAL A 121 -13.78 2.67 -2.69
C VAL A 121 -13.20 3.80 -1.84
N ARG A 122 -14.03 4.42 -0.99
CA ARG A 122 -13.58 5.39 0.03
C ARG A 122 -12.78 4.67 1.12
N ASP A 123 -11.77 5.30 1.70
CA ASP A 123 -10.87 4.66 2.68
C ASP A 123 -11.62 4.04 3.89
N ASP A 124 -12.77 4.62 4.22
CA ASP A 124 -13.74 4.25 5.24
C ASP A 124 -14.59 3.00 4.92
N THR A 125 -14.52 2.46 3.69
CA THR A 125 -15.27 1.25 3.25
C THR A 125 -14.44 -0.03 3.17
N THR A 126 -13.19 -0.01 3.64
CA THR A 126 -12.33 -1.19 3.65
C THR A 126 -12.84 -2.33 4.56
N THR A 127 -13.79 -2.06 5.46
CA THR A 127 -14.42 -3.06 6.34
C THR A 127 -15.53 -3.87 5.67
N ALA A 128 -16.07 -3.45 4.52
CA ALA A 128 -17.25 -4.07 3.91
C ALA A 128 -17.12 -5.60 3.76
N PHE A 129 -15.93 -6.11 3.44
CA PHE A 129 -15.70 -7.56 3.34
C PHE A 129 -15.92 -8.32 4.66
N PHE A 130 -15.59 -7.70 5.78
CA PHE A 130 -15.66 -8.28 7.12
C PHE A 130 -16.97 -7.97 7.85
N GLU A 131 -17.86 -7.19 7.24
CA GLU A 131 -19.21 -7.00 7.77
C GLU A 131 -19.92 -8.36 7.84
N VAL A 132 -20.60 -8.59 8.96
CA VAL A 132 -21.20 -9.88 9.32
C VAL A 132 -22.15 -10.37 8.23
N ASP A 133 -23.01 -9.50 7.70
CA ASP A 133 -23.96 -9.85 6.62
C ASP A 133 -23.25 -10.34 5.35
N ASN A 134 -22.15 -9.69 4.96
CA ASN A 134 -21.38 -10.07 3.78
C ASN A 134 -20.62 -11.39 3.98
N LEU A 135 -20.17 -11.67 5.21
CA LEU A 135 -19.56 -12.94 5.57
C LEU A 135 -20.58 -14.08 5.54
N ILE A 136 -21.81 -13.85 6.02
CA ILE A 136 -22.89 -14.83 5.97
C ILE A 136 -23.25 -15.16 4.53
N GLU A 137 -23.44 -14.16 3.67
CA GLU A 137 -23.73 -14.36 2.24
C GLU A 137 -22.60 -15.16 1.55
N LEU A 138 -21.34 -14.86 1.89
CA LEU A 138 -20.18 -15.57 1.36
C LEU A 138 -20.11 -17.03 1.83
N LEU A 139 -20.37 -17.29 3.12
CA LEU A 139 -20.32 -18.62 3.72
C LEU A 139 -21.44 -19.52 3.20
N LEU A 140 -22.64 -18.99 3.02
CA LEU A 140 -23.78 -19.73 2.45
C LEU A 140 -23.58 -20.03 0.96
N SER A 141 -23.02 -19.09 0.19
CA SER A 141 -22.76 -19.29 -1.24
C SER A 141 -21.53 -20.17 -1.50
N LYS A 142 -20.48 -20.06 -0.68
CA LYS A 142 -19.19 -20.75 -0.85
C LYS A 142 -18.61 -21.19 0.51
N PRO A 143 -19.09 -22.32 1.07
CA PRO A 143 -18.71 -22.76 2.42
C PRO A 143 -17.20 -23.00 2.62
N SER A 144 -16.48 -23.38 1.56
CA SER A 144 -15.04 -23.65 1.60
C SER A 144 -14.16 -22.40 1.50
N ARG A 145 -14.75 -21.22 1.21
CA ARG A 145 -13.98 -20.01 0.84
C ARG A 145 -13.13 -19.47 1.98
N LEU A 146 -13.60 -19.62 3.22
CA LEU A 146 -12.95 -19.13 4.43
C LEU A 146 -12.24 -20.26 5.20
N LEU A 147 -11.86 -21.35 4.54
CA LEU A 147 -10.93 -22.29 5.14
C LEU A 147 -9.57 -21.62 5.36
N LYS A 148 -8.92 -21.97 6.47
CA LYS A 148 -7.66 -21.40 6.97
C LYS A 148 -7.74 -19.92 7.37
N PHE A 149 -8.93 -19.33 7.45
CA PHE A 149 -9.07 -17.98 7.97
C PHE A 149 -8.86 -17.94 9.49
N PRO A 150 -8.18 -16.90 10.01
CA PRO A 150 -8.10 -16.67 11.44
C PRO A 150 -9.45 -16.27 12.00
N VAL A 151 -9.72 -16.71 13.22
CA VAL A 151 -10.87 -16.30 14.02
C VAL A 151 -10.41 -15.97 15.44
N LEU A 152 -11.22 -15.20 16.16
CA LEU A 152 -11.00 -14.89 17.55
C LEU A 152 -12.28 -15.22 18.31
N ILE A 153 -12.17 -16.04 19.35
CA ILE A 153 -13.33 -16.51 20.14
C ILE A 153 -13.11 -16.13 21.61
N GLU A 154 -14.07 -15.43 22.21
CA GLU A 154 -14.09 -15.18 23.65
C GLU A 154 -14.52 -16.47 24.39
N LYS A 155 -13.72 -16.92 25.36
CA LYS A 155 -14.11 -17.99 26.28
C LYS A 155 -15.10 -17.45 27.31
N GLU A 156 -16.28 -18.06 27.39
CA GLU A 156 -17.32 -17.63 28.34
C GLU A 156 -16.88 -17.71 29.81
N THR A 157 -16.04 -18.70 30.15
CA THR A 157 -15.61 -18.96 31.53
C THR A 157 -14.51 -18.03 32.02
N THR A 158 -13.53 -17.72 31.18
CA THR A 158 -12.35 -16.92 31.56
C THR A 158 -12.35 -15.51 30.97
N LYS A 159 -13.27 -15.21 30.04
CA LYS A 159 -13.29 -13.97 29.24
C LYS A 159 -12.01 -13.74 28.42
N GLU A 160 -11.22 -14.79 28.22
CA GLU A 160 -10.01 -14.74 27.41
C GLU A 160 -10.35 -14.92 25.93
N ASN A 161 -9.74 -14.09 25.08
CA ASN A 161 -9.86 -14.20 23.63
C ASN A 161 -8.83 -15.21 23.11
N VAL A 162 -9.32 -16.32 22.56
CA VAL A 162 -8.48 -17.41 22.04
C VAL A 162 -8.45 -17.35 20.51
N PRO A 163 -7.27 -17.22 19.90
CA PRO A 163 -7.15 -17.24 18.45
C PRO A 163 -7.35 -18.67 17.92
N GLY A 164 -7.94 -18.77 16.74
CA GLY A 164 -8.15 -20.04 16.06
C GLY A 164 -8.10 -19.90 14.55
N VAL A 165 -8.25 -21.04 13.87
CA VAL A 165 -8.24 -21.14 12.42
C VAL A 165 -9.37 -22.05 11.96
N VAL A 166 -10.12 -21.63 10.95
CA VAL A 166 -11.14 -22.46 10.31
C VAL A 166 -10.47 -23.65 9.62
N SER A 167 -10.76 -24.87 10.04
CA SER A 167 -10.06 -26.07 9.57
C SER A 167 -10.86 -26.84 8.52
N THR A 168 -12.13 -27.15 8.81
CA THR A 168 -13.02 -27.91 7.93
C THR A 168 -14.45 -27.39 8.01
N TRP A 169 -15.32 -27.84 7.11
CA TRP A 169 -16.75 -27.54 7.13
C TRP A 169 -17.55 -28.80 6.80
N LEU A 170 -18.80 -28.82 7.23
CA LEU A 170 -19.73 -29.91 7.01
C LEU A 170 -21.14 -29.38 6.75
N ASN A 171 -21.94 -30.16 6.03
CA ASN A 171 -23.35 -29.89 5.79
C ASN A 171 -24.16 -31.00 6.46
N GLN A 172 -24.94 -30.65 7.48
CA GLN A 172 -25.89 -31.53 8.15
C GLN A 172 -27.30 -31.11 7.75
N ASN A 173 -27.92 -31.86 6.84
CA ASN A 173 -29.31 -31.66 6.44
C ASN A 173 -29.64 -30.24 5.94
N GLY A 174 -28.72 -29.60 5.22
CA GLY A 174 -28.88 -28.23 4.72
C GLY A 174 -28.34 -27.15 5.65
N VAL A 175 -27.92 -27.51 6.87
CA VAL A 175 -27.27 -26.60 7.82
C VAL A 175 -25.75 -26.73 7.70
N TYR A 176 -25.10 -25.66 7.27
CA TYR A 176 -23.64 -25.59 7.19
C TYR A 176 -23.04 -25.27 8.56
N LYS A 177 -22.00 -26.02 8.93
CA LYS A 177 -21.20 -25.80 10.15
C LYS A 177 -19.70 -25.87 9.83
N TRP A 178 -18.89 -25.15 10.60
CA TRP A 178 -17.45 -25.04 10.41
C TRP A 178 -16.71 -25.46 11.67
N ASN A 179 -15.71 -26.32 11.51
CA ASN A 179 -14.78 -26.61 12.59
C ASN A 179 -13.70 -25.53 12.64
N VAL A 180 -13.45 -25.02 13.84
CA VAL A 180 -12.37 -24.12 14.17
C VAL A 180 -11.40 -24.85 15.08
N THR A 181 -10.12 -24.85 14.73
CA THR A 181 -9.04 -25.33 15.59
C THR A 181 -8.46 -24.13 16.32
N LEU A 182 -8.59 -24.11 17.65
CA LEU A 182 -8.07 -23.06 18.52
C LEU A 182 -6.58 -23.29 18.81
N SER A 183 -5.88 -22.23 19.22
CA SER A 183 -4.45 -22.29 19.55
C SER A 183 -4.13 -23.18 20.75
N ASP A 184 -5.11 -23.44 21.62
CA ASP A 184 -5.00 -24.38 22.74
C ASP A 184 -5.17 -25.85 22.31
N GLY A 185 -5.30 -26.11 21.00
CA GLY A 185 -5.46 -27.44 20.43
C GLY A 185 -6.90 -27.98 20.47
N SER A 186 -7.82 -27.27 21.12
CA SER A 186 -9.24 -27.64 21.11
C SER A 186 -9.88 -27.36 19.75
N THR A 187 -10.97 -28.06 19.46
CA THR A 187 -11.77 -27.83 18.26
C THR A 187 -13.19 -27.45 18.66
N ARG A 188 -13.76 -26.48 17.95
CA ARG A 188 -15.12 -26.00 18.17
C ARG A 188 -15.87 -25.98 16.86
N LEU A 189 -17.10 -26.48 16.87
CA LEU A 189 -17.99 -26.46 15.71
C LEU A 189 -18.87 -25.21 15.81
N LEU A 190 -18.82 -24.35 14.79
CA LEU A 190 -19.55 -23.08 14.72
C LEU A 190 -20.59 -23.10 13.60
N GLU A 191 -21.73 -22.47 13.86
CA GLU A 191 -22.73 -22.18 12.82
C GLU A 191 -22.33 -20.93 12.01
N CYS A 192 -23.07 -20.65 10.93
CA CYS A 192 -22.72 -19.57 9.99
C CYS A 192 -22.60 -18.20 10.66
N GLN A 193 -23.55 -17.87 11.53
CA GLN A 193 -23.58 -16.60 12.27
C GLN A 193 -22.38 -16.51 13.21
N GLU A 194 -22.18 -17.53 14.06
CA GLU A 194 -21.07 -17.56 15.02
C GLU A 194 -19.70 -17.46 14.36
N LEU A 195 -19.53 -18.09 13.19
CA LEU A 195 -18.30 -17.99 12.42
C LEU A 195 -18.10 -16.58 11.86
N ALA A 196 -19.15 -15.97 11.30
CA ALA A 196 -19.08 -14.61 10.78
C ALA A 196 -18.71 -13.61 11.88
N ASP A 197 -19.32 -13.73 13.05
CA ASP A 197 -19.02 -12.90 14.22
C ASP A 197 -17.58 -13.08 14.71
N ALA A 198 -17.08 -14.32 14.75
CA ALA A 198 -15.70 -14.61 15.17
C ALA A 198 -14.65 -14.07 14.17
N ILE A 199 -14.95 -14.08 12.87
CA ILE A 199 -14.09 -13.49 11.83
C ILE A 199 -14.13 -11.96 11.90
N HIS A 200 -15.33 -11.38 12.04
CA HIS A 200 -15.51 -9.94 12.20
C HIS A 200 -14.76 -9.44 13.44
N PHE A 201 -14.90 -10.13 14.57
CA PHE A 201 -14.23 -9.79 15.83
C PHE A 201 -12.71 -9.89 15.72
N ALA A 202 -12.19 -10.90 15.02
CA ALA A 202 -10.76 -11.00 14.73
C ALA A 202 -10.27 -9.78 13.93
N ASN A 203 -11.04 -9.37 12.92
CA ASN A 203 -10.71 -8.21 12.08
C ASN A 203 -10.76 -6.88 12.86
N THR A 204 -11.80 -6.63 13.67
CA THR A 204 -11.92 -5.40 14.48
C THR A 204 -10.83 -5.29 15.53
N THR A 205 -10.31 -6.43 16.01
CA THR A 205 -9.23 -6.49 17.00
C THR A 205 -7.84 -6.45 16.35
N GLY A 206 -7.75 -6.42 15.02
CA GLY A 206 -6.50 -6.30 14.27
C GLY A 206 -5.73 -7.60 14.06
N MET A 207 -6.36 -8.77 14.21
CA MET A 207 -5.76 -10.03 13.78
C MET A 207 -5.74 -10.10 12.24
N VAL A 208 -4.55 -10.28 11.68
CA VAL A 208 -4.35 -10.35 10.23
C VAL A 208 -4.21 -11.81 9.79
N PRO A 209 -4.92 -12.27 8.74
CA PRO A 209 -4.64 -13.57 8.13
C PRO A 209 -3.20 -13.63 7.61
N GLN A 210 -2.45 -14.65 8.04
CA GLN A 210 -1.07 -14.92 7.58
C GLN A 210 -1.03 -15.40 6.12
#